data_AF-A0A7S2H3V8-F1
#
_entry.id   AF-A0A7S2H3V8-F1
#
_cell.length_a   1.000
_cell.length_b   1.000
_cell.length_c   1.000
_cell.angle_alpha   90.00
_cell.angle_beta   90.00
_cell.angle_gamma   90.00
#
_symmetry.space_group_name_H-M   'P 1'
#
loop_
_entity.id
_entity.type
_entity.pdbx_description
1 polymer ?
#
loop_
_entity_poly.entity_id
_entity_poly.type
_entity_poly.pdbx_seq_one_letter_code
_entity_poly.pdbx_strand_id
1 'polypeptide(L)'
;VPTGSDCEVLLPAWRKLGPTRFLNALNGMFAIVLTDDDGDQVLAARDHAGIKPLYIGKTHADGATWFASELKSLVGVCDEAKEFPPGHYWTKEEGLVRWYTPEWDAPGYVPSQRDPSIVKEALRTAVRKQLMSDVGIGLLLSGGVDSAVVGELMAPMMRERGEELHTFTIGQPDSPDVTAARLIAKHLGTEHHEYLFTSEEAFARIEDVVYHLETYEPELVRSAIPNYFLARLVHSHG
;
A
#
# COMPACT_ATOMS: atom_id res chain seq x y z
N VAL A 1 14.14 17.52 18.70
CA VAL A 1 14.89 16.26 18.80
C VAL A 1 14.45 15.42 17.61
N PRO A 2 15.36 14.88 16.78
CA PRO A 2 14.97 13.97 15.71
C PRO A 2 14.21 12.78 16.29
N THR A 3 13.03 12.49 15.75
CA THR A 3 12.19 11.35 16.13
C THR A 3 12.69 10.05 15.52
N GLY A 4 13.38 10.12 14.39
CA GLY A 4 13.82 8.93 13.63
C GLY A 4 12.72 8.29 12.77
N SER A 5 11.49 8.82 12.83
CA SER A 5 10.41 8.40 11.92
C SER A 5 10.69 8.89 10.50
N ASP A 6 10.45 8.02 9.53
CA ASP A 6 10.41 8.35 8.11
C ASP A 6 9.43 9.51 7.81
N CYS A 7 8.31 9.59 8.54
CA CYS A 7 7.31 10.65 8.41
C CYS A 7 7.77 12.01 8.97
N GLU A 8 8.86 12.07 9.75
CA GLU A 8 9.34 13.32 10.33
C GLU A 8 9.72 14.35 9.25
N VAL A 9 10.11 13.89 8.06
CA VAL A 9 10.49 14.75 6.93
C VAL A 9 9.34 15.59 6.41
N LEU A 10 8.09 15.21 6.68
CA LEU A 10 6.90 15.89 6.18
C LEU A 10 6.80 17.33 6.67
N LEU A 11 6.97 17.56 7.98
CA LEU A 11 6.83 18.90 8.57
C LEU A 11 7.91 19.89 8.08
N PRO A 12 9.22 19.55 8.08
CA PRO A 12 10.24 20.41 7.49
C PRO A 12 10.03 20.64 5.99
N ALA A 13 9.59 19.63 5.23
CA ALA A 13 9.34 19.75 3.80
C ALA A 13 8.15 20.68 3.51
N TRP A 14 7.05 20.53 4.26
CA TRP A 14 5.87 21.40 4.18
C TRP A 14 6.22 22.86 4.47
N ARG A 15 7.00 23.11 5.53
CA ARG A 15 7.48 24.46 5.89
C ARG A 15 8.43 25.06 4.85
N LYS A 16 9.32 24.26 4.26
CA LYS A 16 10.38 24.75 3.36
C LYS A 16 9.93 24.90 1.91
N LEU A 17 9.13 23.98 1.40
CA LEU A 17 8.70 23.95 0.00
C LEU A 17 7.31 24.55 -0.20
N GLY A 18 6.59 24.85 0.88
CA GLY A 18 5.25 25.41 0.88
C GLY A 18 4.15 24.35 0.92
N PRO A 19 2.87 24.79 0.84
CA PRO A 19 1.74 24.00 1.28
C PRO A 19 1.49 22.73 0.47
N THR A 20 1.87 22.70 -0.80
CA THR A 20 1.52 21.61 -1.73
C THR A 20 2.71 21.11 -2.55
N ARG A 21 3.75 21.93 -2.77
CA ARG A 21 4.88 21.58 -3.65
C ARG A 21 5.70 20.41 -3.13
N PHE A 22 5.75 20.23 -1.81
CA PHE A 22 6.52 19.13 -1.20
C PHE A 22 5.97 17.75 -1.59
N LEU A 23 4.70 17.63 -1.97
CA LEU A 23 4.08 16.36 -2.37
C LEU A 23 4.82 15.71 -3.55
N ASN A 24 5.30 16.51 -4.51
CA ASN A 24 6.10 16.04 -5.65
C ASN A 24 7.53 15.61 -5.28
N ALA A 25 8.01 15.96 -4.09
CA ALA A 25 9.30 15.52 -3.58
C ALA A 25 9.20 14.20 -2.78
N LEU A 26 7.98 13.76 -2.42
CA LEU A 26 7.76 12.52 -1.70
C LEU A 26 7.78 11.33 -2.67
N ASN A 27 8.55 10.30 -2.31
CA ASN A 27 8.56 9.03 -3.01
C ASN A 27 8.24 7.91 -2.01
N GLY A 28 6.95 7.64 -1.83
CA GLY A 28 6.44 6.63 -0.90
C GLY A 28 4.92 6.47 -1.00
N MET A 29 4.39 5.62 -0.14
CA MET A 29 2.96 5.38 0.04
C MET A 29 2.48 6.14 1.28
N PHE A 30 1.42 6.94 1.17
CA PHE A 30 1.01 7.81 2.26
C PHE A 30 -0.44 8.29 2.13
N ALA A 31 -1.05 8.48 3.29
CA ALA A 31 -2.27 9.25 3.48
C ALA A 31 -1.98 10.19 4.66
N ILE A 32 -1.95 11.49 4.40
CA ILE A 32 -1.50 12.49 5.39
C ILE A 32 -2.58 13.53 5.63
N VAL A 33 -2.67 14.00 6.87
CA VAL A 33 -3.41 15.21 7.26
C VAL A 33 -2.46 16.05 8.10
N LEU A 34 -2.14 17.26 7.62
CA LEU A 34 -1.28 18.23 8.28
C LEU A 34 -2.10 19.46 8.65
N THR A 35 -1.80 20.03 9.81
CA THR A 35 -2.39 21.29 10.24
C THR A 35 -1.37 22.12 11.01
N ASP A 36 -1.52 23.44 11.00
CA ASP A 36 -0.77 24.32 11.91
C ASP A 36 -1.38 24.30 13.33
N ASP A 37 -0.67 24.90 14.28
CA ASP A 37 -1.06 24.84 15.70
C ASP A 37 -2.43 25.49 15.96
N ASP A 38 -2.79 26.49 15.14
CA ASP A 38 -4.04 27.24 15.24
C ASP A 38 -5.19 26.58 14.46
N GLY A 39 -4.92 25.57 13.63
CA GLY A 39 -5.92 24.89 12.82
C GLY A 39 -6.41 25.69 11.60
N ASP A 40 -5.75 26.81 11.29
CA ASP A 40 -6.08 27.69 10.18
C ASP A 40 -5.75 27.02 8.86
N GLN A 41 -4.54 26.50 8.73
CA GLN A 41 -4.12 25.73 7.56
C GLN A 41 -4.34 24.25 7.81
N VAL A 42 -5.07 23.61 6.89
CA VAL A 42 -5.27 22.17 6.86
C VAL A 42 -4.97 21.66 5.46
N LEU A 43 -4.11 20.65 5.38
CA LEU A 43 -3.81 19.92 4.16
C LEU A 43 -4.09 18.44 4.40
N ALA A 44 -4.93 17.83 3.56
CA ALA A 44 -4.99 16.39 3.43
C ALA A 44 -4.41 15.97 2.08
N ALA A 45 -3.63 14.89 1.99
CA ALA A 45 -3.12 14.40 0.72
C ALA A 45 -2.96 12.88 0.71
N ARG A 46 -3.16 12.30 -0.46
CA ARG A 46 -2.98 10.87 -0.72
C ARG A 46 -1.89 10.66 -1.76
N ASP A 47 -1.13 9.58 -1.62
CA ASP A 47 -0.04 9.25 -2.53
C ASP A 47 -0.49 9.11 -3.99
N HIS A 48 0.49 9.20 -4.88
CA HIS A 48 0.33 9.27 -6.33
C HIS A 48 -0.48 8.13 -6.95
N ALA A 49 -0.48 6.94 -6.32
CA ALA A 49 -1.16 5.74 -6.81
C ALA A 49 -2.32 5.29 -5.91
N GLY A 50 -2.53 5.95 -4.76
CA GLY A 50 -3.60 5.61 -3.83
C GLY A 50 -3.31 4.36 -2.99
N ILE A 51 -2.04 4.04 -2.77
CA ILE A 51 -1.60 2.82 -2.07
C ILE A 51 -2.12 2.80 -0.64
N LYS A 52 -2.01 3.91 0.10
CA LYS A 52 -2.64 4.04 1.42
C LYS A 52 -4.07 4.55 1.28
N PRO A 53 -5.05 3.94 1.96
CA PRO A 53 -6.44 4.37 1.87
C PRO A 53 -6.66 5.69 2.62
N LEU A 54 -7.54 6.52 2.08
CA LEU A 54 -8.00 7.76 2.69
C LEU A 54 -9.39 8.07 2.17
N TYR A 55 -10.28 8.48 3.07
CA TYR A 55 -11.63 8.92 2.80
C TYR A 55 -11.81 10.34 3.30
N ILE A 56 -12.71 11.08 2.64
CA ILE A 56 -13.13 12.43 3.03
C ILE A 56 -14.64 12.44 3.25
N GLY A 57 -15.09 13.04 4.34
CA GLY A 57 -16.51 13.17 4.67
C GLY A 57 -16.90 14.59 5.08
N LYS A 58 -18.21 14.86 5.07
CA LYS A 58 -18.79 16.15 5.48
C LYS A 58 -20.01 15.97 6.36
N THR A 59 -20.21 16.92 7.26
CA THR A 59 -21.39 17.03 8.13
C THR A 59 -22.17 18.32 7.82
N HIS A 60 -23.49 18.22 7.71
CA HIS A 60 -24.41 19.34 7.52
C HIS A 60 -24.62 20.14 8.80
N ALA A 61 -24.51 19.50 9.96
CA ALA A 61 -24.81 20.12 11.26
C ALA A 61 -23.86 21.28 11.62
N ASP A 62 -22.57 21.13 11.33
CA ASP A 62 -21.51 22.10 11.68
C ASP A 62 -20.58 22.45 10.50
N GLY A 63 -20.75 21.81 9.33
CA GLY A 63 -19.93 22.06 8.14
C GLY A 63 -18.52 21.48 8.23
N ALA A 64 -18.22 20.62 9.20
CA ALA A 64 -16.89 20.05 9.38
C ALA A 64 -16.50 19.11 8.22
N THR A 65 -15.20 19.11 7.90
CA THR A 65 -14.60 18.14 6.96
C THR A 65 -13.85 17.08 7.74
N TRP A 66 -14.13 15.82 7.43
CA TRP A 66 -13.57 14.66 8.12
C TRP A 66 -12.64 13.88 7.20
N PHE A 67 -11.61 13.27 7.79
CA PHE A 67 -10.67 12.39 7.09
C PHE A 67 -10.48 11.11 7.90
N ALA A 68 -10.48 9.95 7.24
CA ALA A 68 -10.20 8.68 7.88
C ALA A 68 -9.55 7.70 6.89
N SER A 69 -8.71 6.79 7.38
CA SER A 69 -8.14 5.73 6.54
C SER A 69 -9.19 4.69 6.10
N GLU A 70 -10.29 4.58 6.84
CA GLU A 70 -11.33 3.57 6.63
C GLU A 70 -12.71 4.25 6.66
N LEU A 71 -13.54 3.97 5.64
CA LEU A 71 -14.88 4.51 5.49
C LEU A 71 -15.77 4.23 6.70
N LYS A 72 -15.63 3.05 7.30
CA LYS A 72 -16.40 2.62 8.48
C LYS A 72 -16.27 3.59 9.67
N SER A 73 -15.18 4.37 9.73
CA SER A 73 -14.99 5.40 10.76
C SER A 73 -15.83 6.66 10.54
N LEU A 74 -16.30 6.88 9.32
CA LEU A 74 -17.11 8.05 8.93
C LEU A 74 -18.61 7.71 8.89
N VAL A 75 -18.97 6.43 8.77
CA VAL A 75 -20.37 5.97 8.75
C VAL A 75 -21.06 6.34 10.05
N GLY A 76 -22.21 7.03 9.96
CA GLY A 76 -22.98 7.49 11.12
C GLY A 76 -22.46 8.77 11.76
N VAL A 77 -21.31 9.29 11.31
CA VAL A 77 -20.77 10.60 11.70
C VAL A 77 -21.00 11.62 10.58
N CYS A 78 -20.64 11.27 9.35
CA CYS A 78 -20.78 12.12 8.18
C CYS A 78 -22.10 11.86 7.45
N ASP A 79 -22.69 12.92 6.89
CA ASP A 79 -23.85 12.81 5.98
C ASP A 79 -23.43 12.27 4.61
N GLU A 80 -22.24 12.67 4.16
CA GLU A 80 -21.62 12.20 2.94
C GLU A 80 -20.17 11.81 3.22
N ALA A 81 -19.74 10.66 2.68
CA ALA A 81 -18.35 10.23 2.68
C ALA A 81 -17.99 9.60 1.33
N LYS A 82 -16.77 9.85 0.87
CA LYS A 82 -16.26 9.32 -0.39
C LYS A 82 -14.77 9.03 -0.29
N GLU A 83 -14.29 8.17 -1.18
CA GLU A 83 -12.87 7.92 -1.31
C GLU A 83 -12.13 9.21 -1.68
N PHE A 84 -11.01 9.46 -1.00
CA PHE A 84 -10.10 10.55 -1.32
C PHE A 84 -9.28 10.14 -2.56
N PRO A 85 -9.34 10.87 -3.68
CA PRO A 85 -8.76 10.39 -4.93
C PRO A 85 -7.21 10.27 -4.88
N PRO A 86 -6.62 9.25 -5.52
CA PRO A 86 -5.16 9.10 -5.65
C PRO A 86 -4.50 10.33 -6.28
N GLY A 87 -3.31 10.70 -5.81
CA GLY A 87 -2.54 11.82 -6.40
C GLY A 87 -3.22 13.19 -6.27
N HIS A 88 -4.10 13.35 -5.27
CA HIS A 88 -4.74 14.61 -4.95
C HIS A 88 -4.33 15.11 -3.55
N TYR A 89 -4.54 16.41 -3.34
CA TYR A 89 -4.58 17.01 -2.02
C TYR A 89 -5.91 17.77 -1.84
N TRP A 90 -6.20 18.13 -0.60
CA TRP A 90 -7.31 18.96 -0.20
C TRP A 90 -6.84 20.08 0.72
N THR A 91 -7.31 21.30 0.48
CA THR A 91 -7.21 22.46 1.39
C THR A 91 -8.59 23.11 1.55
N LYS A 92 -8.76 23.96 2.56
CA LYS A 92 -10.01 24.71 2.77
C LYS A 92 -10.29 25.67 1.60
N GLU A 93 -9.24 26.23 1.02
CA GLU A 93 -9.30 27.26 -0.01
C GLU A 93 -9.57 26.68 -1.40
N GLU A 94 -8.90 25.57 -1.75
CA GLU A 94 -8.92 25.02 -3.12
C GLU A 94 -9.82 23.79 -3.24
N GLY A 95 -10.20 23.16 -2.12
CA GLY A 95 -10.84 21.86 -2.15
C GLY A 95 -9.91 20.79 -2.72
N LEU A 96 -10.45 19.80 -3.43
CA LEU A 96 -9.67 18.70 -4.01
C LEU A 96 -8.93 19.14 -5.28
N VAL A 97 -7.61 19.01 -5.29
CA VAL A 97 -6.76 19.36 -6.44
C VAL A 97 -5.76 18.23 -6.72
N ARG A 98 -5.61 17.85 -8.01
CA ARG A 98 -4.64 16.84 -8.46
C ARG A 98 -3.22 17.44 -8.45
N TRP A 99 -2.28 16.78 -7.77
CA TRP A 99 -0.87 17.18 -7.76
C TRP A 99 0.05 16.26 -8.57
N TYR A 100 -0.41 15.04 -8.88
CA TYR A 100 0.36 14.06 -9.64
C TYR A 100 -0.24 13.82 -11.03
N THR A 101 0.49 14.23 -12.05
CA THR A 101 0.13 14.04 -13.47
C THR A 101 1.37 13.54 -14.22
N PRO A 102 1.59 12.22 -14.28
CA PRO A 102 2.76 11.69 -14.95
C PRO A 102 2.63 11.82 -16.47
N GLU A 103 3.75 12.07 -17.14
CA GLU A 103 3.79 12.23 -18.60
C GLU A 103 3.25 10.99 -19.35
N TRP A 104 3.39 9.80 -18.74
CA TRP A 104 2.94 8.55 -19.32
C TRP A 104 1.41 8.36 -19.32
N ASP A 105 0.67 9.19 -18.56
CA ASP A 105 -0.81 9.22 -18.57
C ASP A 105 -1.35 10.04 -19.76
N ALA A 106 -0.48 10.71 -20.52
CA ALA A 106 -0.88 11.49 -21.68
C ALA A 106 -1.35 10.58 -22.84
N PRO A 107 -2.46 10.93 -23.53
CA PRO A 107 -2.90 10.19 -24.71
C PRO A 107 -1.81 10.08 -25.78
N GLY A 108 -1.55 8.86 -26.26
CA GLY A 108 -0.53 8.61 -27.27
C GLY A 108 0.90 8.63 -26.76
N TYR A 109 1.12 8.67 -25.44
CA TYR A 109 2.45 8.52 -24.87
C TYR A 109 3.08 7.19 -25.31
N VAL A 110 4.30 7.28 -25.82
CA VAL A 110 5.14 6.14 -26.14
C VAL A 110 6.52 6.39 -25.53
N PRO A 111 7.03 5.50 -24.67
CA PRO A 111 8.35 5.69 -24.10
C PRO A 111 9.40 5.68 -25.22
N SER A 112 10.24 6.71 -25.22
CA SER A 112 11.36 6.87 -26.17
C SER A 112 12.45 5.82 -25.94
N GLN A 113 12.64 5.45 -24.68
CA GLN A 113 13.61 4.48 -24.21
C GLN A 113 12.93 3.12 -23.99
N ARG A 114 13.46 2.06 -24.60
CA ARG A 114 12.87 0.71 -24.55
C ARG A 114 13.85 -0.38 -24.10
N ASP A 115 15.00 0.02 -23.55
CA ASP A 115 15.98 -0.92 -23.02
C ASP A 115 15.42 -1.62 -21.76
N PRO A 116 15.26 -2.96 -21.76
CA PRO A 116 14.79 -3.70 -20.59
C PRO A 116 15.69 -3.54 -19.36
N SER A 117 16.97 -3.19 -19.54
CA SER A 117 17.91 -2.95 -18.44
C SER A 117 17.43 -1.84 -17.50
N ILE A 118 16.71 -0.85 -18.04
CA ILE A 118 16.22 0.30 -17.28
C ILE A 118 15.07 -0.10 -16.36
N VAL A 119 14.15 -0.93 -16.87
CA VAL A 119 13.08 -1.50 -16.06
C VAL A 119 13.67 -2.39 -14.95
N LYS A 120 14.69 -3.19 -15.29
CA LYS A 120 15.37 -4.05 -14.32
C LYS A 120 16.01 -3.25 -13.19
N GLU A 121 16.77 -2.19 -13.49
CA GLU A 121 17.41 -1.37 -12.47
C GLU A 121 16.42 -0.51 -11.68
N ALA A 122 15.36 -0.02 -12.34
CA ALA A 122 14.27 0.67 -11.66
C ALA A 122 13.56 -0.25 -10.65
N LEU A 123 13.24 -1.48 -11.04
CA LEU A 123 12.61 -2.47 -10.16
C LEU A 123 13.54 -2.86 -9.01
N ARG A 124 14.83 -3.10 -9.29
CA ARG A 124 15.84 -3.36 -8.24
C ARG A 124 15.92 -2.22 -7.24
N THR A 125 15.87 -0.98 -7.73
CA THR A 125 15.89 0.22 -6.88
C THR A 125 14.61 0.36 -6.07
N ALA A 126 13.46 0.07 -6.66
CA ALA A 126 12.17 0.07 -5.98
C ALA A 126 12.14 -0.96 -4.85
N VAL A 127 12.52 -2.22 -5.11
CA VAL A 127 12.62 -3.28 -4.10
C VAL A 127 13.55 -2.84 -2.97
N ARG A 128 14.77 -2.38 -3.29
CA ARG A 128 15.73 -1.92 -2.27
C ARG A 128 15.15 -0.82 -1.36
N LYS A 129 14.42 0.15 -1.92
CA LYS A 129 13.80 1.23 -1.16
C LYS A 129 12.71 0.72 -0.20
N GLN A 130 12.00 -0.34 -0.57
CA GLN A 130 10.98 -0.97 0.27
C GLN A 130 11.56 -1.87 1.37
N LEU A 131 12.88 -2.10 1.39
CA LEU A 131 13.55 -2.83 2.47
C LEU A 131 13.94 -1.93 3.67
N MET A 132 13.43 -0.70 3.75
CA MET A 132 13.62 0.18 4.90
C MET A 132 12.55 -0.16 5.96
N SER A 133 12.94 -0.89 7.00
CA SER A 133 12.06 -1.33 8.08
C SER A 133 12.84 -1.50 9.37
N ASP A 134 12.22 -1.15 10.50
CA ASP A 134 12.74 -1.44 11.85
C ASP A 134 12.28 -2.80 12.39
N VAL A 135 11.43 -3.50 11.63
CA VAL A 135 10.89 -4.84 11.94
C VAL A 135 11.18 -5.82 10.80
N GLY A 136 11.04 -7.12 11.07
CA GLY A 136 11.28 -8.18 10.10
C GLY A 136 10.47 -8.00 8.81
N ILE A 137 11.09 -8.31 7.67
CA ILE A 137 10.47 -8.17 6.35
C ILE A 137 10.18 -9.54 5.77
N GLY A 138 8.90 -9.78 5.46
CA GLY A 138 8.44 -10.96 4.74
C GLY A 138 8.11 -10.66 3.28
N LEU A 139 8.05 -11.70 2.47
CA LEU A 139 7.59 -11.65 1.08
C LEU A 139 6.35 -12.52 0.87
N LEU A 140 5.32 -11.94 0.27
CA LEU A 140 4.15 -12.68 -0.20
C LEU A 140 4.49 -13.36 -1.53
N LEU A 141 4.34 -14.68 -1.60
CA LEU A 141 4.74 -15.49 -2.75
C LEU A 141 3.51 -16.26 -3.29
N SER A 142 3.10 -15.99 -4.52
CA SER A 142 1.86 -16.53 -5.11
C SER A 142 2.08 -17.55 -6.22
N GLY A 143 3.32 -17.96 -6.46
CA GLY A 143 3.68 -18.83 -7.59
C GLY A 143 3.76 -18.11 -8.94
N GLY A 144 3.24 -16.88 -9.03
CA GLY A 144 3.30 -16.04 -10.22
C GLY A 144 4.64 -15.34 -10.42
N VAL A 145 4.89 -14.91 -11.66
CA VAL A 145 6.15 -14.28 -12.08
C VAL A 145 6.46 -13.00 -11.31
N ASP A 146 5.46 -12.19 -10.97
CA ASP A 146 5.68 -10.90 -10.30
C ASP A 146 6.30 -11.08 -8.91
N SER A 147 5.69 -11.92 -8.08
CA SER A 147 6.21 -12.25 -6.75
C SER A 147 7.57 -12.96 -6.82
N ALA A 148 7.78 -13.80 -7.83
CA ALA A 148 9.06 -14.47 -8.06
C ALA A 148 10.17 -13.47 -8.39
N VAL A 149 9.91 -12.50 -9.26
CA VAL A 149 10.88 -11.45 -9.61
C VAL A 149 11.22 -10.58 -8.40
N VAL A 150 10.23 -10.22 -7.57
CA VAL A 150 10.49 -9.51 -6.31
C VAL A 150 11.37 -10.36 -5.38
N GLY A 151 11.07 -11.66 -5.25
CA GLY A 151 11.86 -12.59 -4.47
C GLY A 151 13.31 -12.73 -4.94
N GLU A 152 13.53 -12.85 -6.25
CA GLU A 152 14.87 -12.90 -6.87
C GLU A 152 15.69 -11.64 -6.60
N LEU A 153 15.04 -10.47 -6.57
CA LEU A 153 15.72 -9.22 -6.26
C LEU A 153 15.97 -9.05 -4.76
N MET A 154 15.02 -9.49 -3.93
CA MET A 154 15.04 -9.32 -2.48
C MET A 154 15.98 -10.30 -1.78
N ALA A 155 15.96 -11.58 -2.15
CA ALA A 155 16.71 -12.63 -1.43
C ALA A 155 18.23 -12.36 -1.33
N PRO A 156 18.94 -11.93 -2.40
CA PRO A 156 20.35 -11.55 -2.27
C PRO A 156 20.56 -10.35 -1.34
N MET A 157 19.67 -9.35 -1.37
CA MET A 157 19.75 -8.16 -0.52
C MET A 157 19.57 -8.51 0.96
N MET A 158 18.66 -9.43 1.28
CA MET A 158 18.47 -9.93 2.65
C MET A 158 19.71 -10.70 3.14
N ARG A 159 20.28 -11.58 2.30
CA ARG A 159 21.52 -12.30 2.63
C ARG A 159 22.71 -11.37 2.86
N GLU A 160 22.85 -10.30 2.07
CA GLU A 160 23.88 -9.26 2.26
C GLU A 160 23.75 -8.55 3.61
N ARG A 161 22.53 -8.45 4.15
CA ARG A 161 22.25 -7.90 5.49
C ARG A 161 22.42 -8.92 6.62
N GLY A 162 22.64 -10.20 6.28
CA GLY A 162 22.65 -11.29 7.26
C GLY A 162 21.26 -11.61 7.83
N GLU A 163 20.21 -11.24 7.11
CA GLU A 163 18.81 -11.47 7.50
C GLU A 163 18.23 -12.65 6.71
N GLU A 164 17.44 -13.49 7.38
CA GLU A 164 16.70 -14.57 6.75
C GLU A 164 15.42 -14.02 6.10
N LEU A 165 15.16 -14.41 4.86
CA LEU A 165 13.95 -14.01 4.15
C LEU A 165 12.85 -15.04 4.40
N HIS A 166 11.79 -14.60 5.07
CA HIS A 166 10.56 -15.38 5.23
C HIS A 166 9.63 -15.15 4.03
N THR A 167 9.12 -16.22 3.44
CA THR A 167 8.12 -16.16 2.36
C THR A 167 6.80 -16.77 2.82
N PHE A 168 5.68 -16.18 2.39
CA PHE A 168 4.34 -16.59 2.81
C PHE A 168 3.45 -16.88 1.61
N THR A 169 2.82 -18.03 1.62
CA THR A 169 1.88 -18.48 0.59
C THR A 169 0.59 -18.95 1.22
N ILE A 170 -0.51 -18.67 0.52
CA ILE A 170 -1.85 -19.11 0.87
C ILE A 170 -2.47 -19.76 -0.35
N GLY A 171 -3.33 -20.74 -0.14
CA GLY A 171 -4.00 -21.42 -1.22
C GLY A 171 -4.84 -22.59 -0.75
N GLN A 172 -5.40 -23.32 -1.70
CA GLN A 172 -6.05 -24.60 -1.42
C GLN A 172 -5.02 -25.73 -1.47
N PRO A 173 -5.28 -26.86 -0.78
CA PRO A 173 -4.48 -28.07 -0.96
C PRO A 173 -4.31 -28.43 -2.44
N ASP A 174 -3.09 -28.78 -2.83
CA ASP A 174 -2.70 -29.18 -4.18
C ASP A 174 -2.93 -28.13 -5.29
N SER A 175 -3.07 -26.84 -4.92
CA SER A 175 -3.17 -25.79 -5.94
C SER A 175 -1.86 -25.63 -6.74
N PRO A 176 -1.95 -25.28 -8.04
CA PRO A 176 -0.78 -24.98 -8.85
C PRO A 176 0.07 -23.84 -8.27
N ASP A 177 -0.59 -22.83 -7.70
CA ASP A 177 0.06 -21.65 -7.11
C ASP A 177 0.93 -22.01 -5.91
N VAL A 178 0.41 -22.86 -5.00
CA VAL A 178 1.17 -23.37 -3.84
C VAL A 178 2.35 -24.22 -4.31
N THR A 179 2.14 -25.08 -5.31
CA THR A 179 3.20 -25.92 -5.86
C THR A 179 4.32 -25.07 -6.49
N ALA A 180 3.96 -24.05 -7.27
CA ALA A 180 4.90 -23.12 -7.87
C ALA A 180 5.64 -22.29 -6.81
N ALA A 181 4.92 -21.79 -5.79
CA ALA A 181 5.51 -21.03 -4.70
C ALA A 181 6.56 -21.86 -3.93
N ARG A 182 6.29 -23.13 -3.62
CA ARG A 182 7.27 -24.05 -3.01
C ARG A 182 8.55 -24.18 -3.83
N LEU A 183 8.42 -24.32 -5.16
CA LEU A 183 9.56 -24.43 -6.05
C LEU A 183 10.39 -23.14 -6.05
N ILE A 184 9.73 -21.99 -6.09
CA ILE A 184 10.38 -20.68 -6.05
C ILE A 184 11.04 -20.46 -4.69
N ALA A 185 10.35 -20.73 -3.58
CA ALA A 185 10.90 -20.59 -2.23
C ALA A 185 12.13 -21.48 -2.02
N LYS A 186 12.11 -22.72 -2.53
CA LYS A 186 13.27 -23.61 -2.54
C LYS A 186 14.43 -23.05 -3.38
N HIS A 187 14.13 -22.48 -4.54
CA HIS A 187 15.14 -21.86 -5.40
C HIS A 187 15.78 -20.63 -4.73
N LEU A 188 14.96 -19.80 -4.09
CA LEU A 188 15.39 -18.61 -3.35
C LEU A 188 16.06 -18.95 -2.01
N GLY A 189 15.89 -20.16 -1.49
CA GLY A 189 16.43 -20.57 -0.19
C GLY A 189 15.84 -19.77 0.97
N THR A 190 14.52 -19.56 0.96
CA THR A 190 13.78 -18.80 1.99
C THR A 190 13.14 -19.71 3.03
N GLU A 191 12.92 -19.19 4.24
CA GLU A 191 12.04 -19.85 5.21
C GLU A 191 10.58 -19.72 4.73
N HIS A 192 10.01 -20.83 4.24
CA HIS A 192 8.72 -20.80 3.56
C HIS A 192 7.56 -21.22 4.46
N HIS A 193 6.54 -20.37 4.52
CA HIS A 193 5.35 -20.53 5.34
C HIS A 193 4.12 -20.66 4.46
N GLU A 194 3.30 -21.66 4.73
CA GLU A 194 2.11 -21.94 3.95
C GLU A 194 0.87 -22.05 4.84
N TYR A 195 -0.22 -21.46 4.40
CA TYR A 195 -1.55 -21.70 4.98
C TYR A 195 -2.50 -22.21 3.92
N LEU A 196 -2.90 -23.48 4.07
CA LEU A 196 -3.83 -24.14 3.18
C LEU A 196 -5.24 -24.04 3.77
N PHE A 197 -6.10 -23.23 3.16
CA PHE A 197 -7.45 -22.99 3.66
C PHE A 197 -8.48 -23.87 2.95
N THR A 198 -9.55 -24.24 3.67
CA THR A 198 -10.70 -24.94 3.09
C THR A 198 -11.73 -23.97 2.55
N SER A 199 -12.63 -24.47 1.69
CA SER A 199 -13.77 -23.67 1.21
C SER A 199 -14.65 -23.19 2.35
N GLU A 200 -14.88 -24.03 3.36
CA GLU A 200 -15.68 -23.69 4.55
C GLU A 200 -15.05 -22.52 5.33
N GLU A 201 -13.73 -22.53 5.50
CA GLU A 201 -13.01 -21.40 6.12
C GLU A 201 -13.17 -20.13 5.28
N ALA A 202 -13.02 -20.22 3.96
CA ALA A 202 -13.21 -19.08 3.07
C ALA A 202 -14.62 -18.48 3.17
N PHE A 203 -15.65 -19.31 3.15
CA PHE A 203 -17.04 -18.86 3.31
C PHE A 203 -17.29 -18.21 4.67
N ALA A 204 -16.70 -18.77 5.74
CA ALA A 204 -16.84 -18.22 7.09
C ALA A 204 -16.20 -16.83 7.27
N ARG A 205 -15.36 -16.38 6.32
CA ARG A 205 -14.68 -15.07 6.37
C ARG A 205 -15.27 -14.00 5.47
N ILE A 206 -16.33 -14.29 4.73
CA ILE A 206 -16.90 -13.31 3.80
C ILE A 206 -17.31 -12.01 4.52
N GLU A 207 -17.96 -12.13 5.68
CA GLU A 207 -18.39 -10.96 6.45
C GLU A 207 -17.21 -10.13 6.97
N ASP A 208 -16.20 -10.80 7.54
CA ASP A 208 -14.96 -10.17 7.99
C ASP A 208 -14.27 -9.42 6.83
N VAL A 209 -14.19 -10.05 5.66
CA VAL A 209 -13.56 -9.47 4.46
C VAL A 209 -14.34 -8.27 3.95
N VAL A 210 -15.66 -8.35 3.84
CA VAL A 210 -16.50 -7.22 3.44
C VAL A 210 -16.36 -6.05 4.42
N TYR A 211 -16.31 -6.34 5.73
CA TYR A 211 -16.11 -5.33 6.76
C TYR A 211 -14.76 -4.60 6.61
N HIS A 212 -13.67 -5.34 6.40
CA HIS A 212 -12.34 -4.73 6.26
C HIS A 212 -12.11 -4.07 4.90
N LEU A 213 -12.65 -4.64 3.82
CA LEU A 213 -12.48 -4.15 2.45
C LEU A 213 -13.43 -3.00 2.11
N GLU A 214 -14.53 -2.85 2.86
CA GLU A 214 -15.53 -1.78 2.71
C GLU A 214 -16.19 -1.76 1.33
N THR A 215 -16.27 -2.93 0.68
CA THR A 215 -16.90 -3.11 -0.63
C THR A 215 -17.72 -4.39 -0.66
N TYR A 216 -18.78 -4.37 -1.48
CA TYR A 216 -19.63 -5.52 -1.77
C TYR A 216 -19.36 -6.10 -3.17
N GLU A 217 -18.37 -5.57 -3.89
CA GLU A 217 -18.04 -6.04 -5.24
C GLU A 217 -17.53 -7.50 -5.18
N PRO A 218 -18.23 -8.45 -5.83
CA PRO A 218 -17.92 -9.87 -5.68
C PRO A 218 -16.50 -10.30 -6.07
N GLU A 219 -15.91 -9.72 -7.11
CA GLU A 219 -14.56 -10.08 -7.57
C GLU A 219 -13.48 -9.62 -6.60
N LEU A 220 -13.62 -8.41 -6.04
CA LEU A 220 -12.75 -7.86 -5.00
C LEU A 220 -12.87 -8.66 -3.70
N VAL A 221 -14.10 -8.99 -3.27
CA VAL A 221 -14.29 -9.81 -2.06
C VAL A 221 -13.66 -11.20 -2.24
N ARG A 222 -13.89 -11.85 -3.38
CA ARG A 222 -13.32 -13.17 -3.66
C ARG A 222 -11.79 -13.17 -3.66
N SER A 223 -11.17 -12.15 -4.24
CA SER A 223 -9.72 -12.01 -4.31
C SER A 223 -9.08 -11.57 -2.99
N ALA A 224 -9.85 -10.97 -2.07
CA ALA A 224 -9.37 -10.53 -0.76
C ALA A 224 -9.42 -11.61 0.33
N ILE A 225 -10.31 -12.61 0.25
CA ILE A 225 -10.34 -13.73 1.21
C ILE A 225 -8.97 -14.40 1.39
N PRO A 226 -8.24 -14.75 0.31
CA PRO A 226 -6.90 -15.32 0.41
C PRO A 226 -5.93 -14.38 1.16
N ASN A 227 -6.00 -13.07 0.91
CA ASN A 227 -5.18 -12.05 1.59
C ASN A 227 -5.53 -11.87 3.07
N TYR A 228 -6.78 -12.08 3.46
CA TYR A 228 -7.19 -12.05 4.86
C TYR A 228 -6.48 -13.14 5.68
N PHE A 229 -6.44 -14.36 5.17
CA PHE A 229 -5.68 -15.45 5.81
C PHE A 229 -4.18 -15.17 5.80
N LEU A 230 -3.66 -14.58 4.72
CA LEU A 230 -2.26 -14.21 4.59
C LEU A 230 -1.82 -13.22 5.66
N ALA A 231 -2.59 -12.15 5.86
CA ALA A 231 -2.31 -11.15 6.89
C ALA A 231 -2.28 -11.78 8.30
N ARG A 232 -3.18 -12.73 8.58
CA ARG A 232 -3.20 -13.47 9.86
C ARG A 232 -2.01 -14.41 10.01
N LEU A 233 -1.61 -15.10 8.94
CA LEU A 233 -0.43 -15.95 8.92
C LEU A 233 0.85 -15.15 9.16
N VAL A 234 1.00 -14.01 8.49
CA VAL A 234 2.15 -13.12 8.69
C VAL A 234 2.19 -12.63 10.13
N HIS A 235 1.06 -12.13 10.65
CA HIS A 235 0.97 -11.63 12.02
C HIS A 235 1.25 -12.70 13.10
N SER A 236 0.97 -13.98 12.83
CA SER A 236 1.30 -15.05 13.78
C SER A 236 2.81 -15.33 13.86
N HIS A 237 3.62 -14.77 12.97
CA HIS A 237 5.07 -14.96 12.89
C HIS A 237 5.88 -13.71 13.29
N GLY A 238 5.22 -12.67 13.85
CA GLY A 238 5.85 -11.43 14.31
C GLY A 238 5.25 -10.20 13.66
#